data_AF-A0A6G3QPT1-F1
#
_entry.id   AF-A0A6G3QPT1-F1
#
_cell.length_a   1.000
_cell.length_b   1.000
_cell.length_c   1.000
_cell.angle_alpha   90.00
_cell.angle_beta   90.00
_cell.angle_gamma   90.00
#
_symmetry.space_group_name_H-M   'P 1'
#
loop_
_entity.id
_entity.type
_entity.pdbx_description
1 polymer ?
#
loop_
_entity_poly.entity_id
_entity_poly.type
_entity_poly.pdbx_seq_one_letter_code
_entity_poly.pdbx_strand_id
1 'polypeptide(L)'
;MSLVELIARADERGAAAAGVACLDRCIPLLGGDDEALRPLWASLAEGAADGDWAGQLEQVRGKLAALPGEDEAARLAHGMLAAAPLRRDTGALRQWADACSVAALRIHRLLDGAGADGATDPVET
;
A
#
# COMPACT_ATOMS: atom_id res chain seq x y z
N MET A 1 -29.12 -0.56 10.47
CA MET A 1 -28.03 -1.53 10.28
C MET A 1 -28.19 -2.65 11.30
N SER A 2 -28.10 -3.90 10.84
CA SER A 2 -27.96 -5.09 11.68
C SER A 2 -26.50 -5.30 12.11
N LEU A 3 -26.27 -6.16 13.11
CA LEU A 3 -24.93 -6.53 13.54
C LEU A 3 -24.09 -7.13 12.39
N VAL A 4 -24.71 -7.95 11.54
CA VAL A 4 -24.03 -8.58 10.39
C VAL A 4 -23.53 -7.53 9.40
N GLU A 5 -24.34 -6.51 9.13
CA GLU A 5 -23.94 -5.39 8.25
C GLU A 5 -22.80 -4.56 8.84
N LEU A 6 -22.77 -4.39 10.17
CA LEU A 6 -21.67 -3.72 10.86
C LEU A 6 -20.36 -4.50 10.77
N ILE A 7 -20.41 -5.83 10.94
CA ILE A 7 -19.24 -6.71 10.80
C ILE A 7 -18.70 -6.66 9.37
N ALA A 8 -19.58 -6.77 8.37
CA ALA A 8 -19.16 -6.70 6.97
C ALA A 8 -18.48 -5.36 6.63
N ARG A 9 -18.99 -4.23 7.16
CA ARG A 9 -18.37 -2.91 7.00
C ARG A 9 -17.02 -2.81 7.73
N ALA A 10 -16.92 -3.38 8.92
CA ALA A 10 -15.66 -3.41 9.67
C ALA A 10 -14.59 -4.23 8.93
N ASP A 11 -14.97 -5.38 8.38
CA ASP A 11 -14.09 -6.23 7.57
C ASP A 11 -13.62 -5.52 6.30
N GLU A 12 -14.53 -4.85 5.59
CA GLU A 12 -14.21 -4.04 4.41
C GLU A 12 -13.18 -2.95 4.75
N ARG A 13 -13.43 -2.19 5.81
CA ARG A 13 -12.52 -1.13 6.29
C ARG A 13 -11.17 -1.70 6.72
N GLY A 14 -11.17 -2.83 7.43
CA GLY A 14 -9.95 -3.50 7.90
C GLY A 14 -9.08 -3.98 6.74
N ALA A 15 -9.68 -4.60 5.72
CA ALA A 15 -8.95 -5.02 4.53
C ALA A 15 -8.37 -3.83 3.76
N ALA A 16 -9.15 -2.75 3.59
CA ALA A 16 -8.64 -1.53 2.96
C ALA A 16 -7.46 -0.93 3.74
N ALA A 17 -7.59 -0.81 5.06
CA ALA A 17 -6.54 -0.28 5.93
C ALA A 17 -5.25 -1.13 5.86
N ALA A 18 -5.37 -2.46 5.83
CA ALA A 18 -4.21 -3.35 5.71
C ALA A 18 -3.44 -3.13 4.39
N GLY A 19 -4.13 -2.99 3.26
CA GLY A 19 -3.50 -2.69 1.98
C GLY A 19 -2.84 -1.31 1.95
N VAL A 20 -3.51 -0.28 2.50
CA VAL A 20 -2.95 1.08 2.59
C VAL A 20 -1.71 1.10 3.50
N ALA A 21 -1.71 0.38 4.62
CA ALA A 21 -0.53 0.29 5.50
C ALA A 21 0.69 -0.35 4.81
N CYS A 22 0.47 -1.37 3.98
CA CYS A 22 1.56 -1.95 3.18
C CYS A 22 2.13 -0.92 2.20
N LEU A 23 1.26 -0.15 1.53
CA LEU A 23 1.69 0.93 0.64
C LEU A 23 2.45 2.03 1.39
N ASP A 24 1.95 2.42 2.56
CA ASP A 24 2.55 3.47 3.41
C ASP A 24 4.02 3.14 3.73
N ARG A 25 4.28 1.87 4.05
CA ARG A 25 5.64 1.39 4.32
C ARG A 25 6.55 1.34 3.09
N CYS A 26 5.97 1.19 1.89
CA CYS A 26 6.72 1.00 0.64
C CYS A 26 6.79 2.24 -0.25
N ILE A 27 5.94 3.26 -0.06
CA ILE A 27 5.92 4.49 -0.88
C ILE A 27 7.19 5.33 -0.79
N PRO A 28 7.92 5.41 0.33
CA PRO A 28 9.21 6.09 0.36
C PRO A 28 10.20 5.58 -0.72
N LEU A 29 10.05 4.33 -1.18
CA LEU A 29 10.85 3.76 -2.27
C LEU A 29 10.57 4.41 -3.63
N LEU A 30 9.36 4.95 -3.82
CA LEU A 30 9.01 5.70 -5.03
C LEU A 30 9.58 7.12 -5.00
N GLY A 31 10.18 7.56 -3.89
CA GLY A 31 10.48 8.97 -3.65
C GLY A 31 9.22 9.79 -3.35
N GLY A 32 8.13 9.11 -2.94
CA GLY A 32 6.91 9.77 -2.46
C GLY A 32 7.10 10.30 -1.04
N ASP A 33 6.38 11.39 -0.73
CA ASP A 33 6.30 11.95 0.61
C ASP A 33 5.56 10.99 1.56
N ASP A 34 5.93 10.99 2.85
CA ASP A 34 5.30 10.16 3.90
C ASP A 34 3.80 10.48 4.05
N GLU A 35 3.37 11.67 3.61
CA GLU A 35 1.98 12.11 3.66
C GLU A 35 1.19 11.80 2.38
N ALA A 36 1.79 11.16 1.38
CA ALA A 36 1.16 10.89 0.10
C ALA A 36 -0.14 10.07 0.22
N LEU A 37 -0.25 9.22 1.25
CA LEU A 37 -1.43 8.39 1.51
C LEU A 37 -2.46 8.97 2.49
N ARG A 38 -2.21 10.13 3.12
CA ARG A 38 -3.18 10.75 4.04
C ARG A 38 -4.60 10.83 3.48
N PRO A 39 -4.84 11.19 2.20
CA PRO A 39 -6.19 11.22 1.66
C PRO A 39 -6.89 9.86 1.67
N LEU A 40 -6.16 8.76 1.42
CA LEU A 40 -6.73 7.41 1.52
C LEU A 40 -7.06 7.05 2.97
N TRP A 41 -6.17 7.35 3.92
CA TRP A 41 -6.45 7.14 5.33
C TRP A 41 -7.68 7.92 5.81
N ALA A 42 -7.85 9.16 5.36
CA ALA A 42 -9.02 9.98 5.67
C ALA A 42 -10.32 9.36 5.12
N SER A 43 -10.30 8.81 3.89
CA SER A 43 -11.47 8.15 3.30
C SER A 43 -11.90 6.84 4.02
N LEU A 44 -11.02 6.30 4.87
CA LEU A 44 -11.29 5.14 5.73
C LEU A 44 -11.76 5.55 7.13
N ALA A 45 -11.81 6.84 7.49
CA ALA A 45 -12.30 7.28 8.78
C ALA A 45 -13.80 6.99 8.96
N GLU A 46 -14.25 6.86 10.21
CA GLU A 46 -15.68 6.72 10.49
C GLU A 46 -16.44 7.97 10.06
N GLY A 47 -17.56 7.78 9.37
CA GLY A 47 -18.35 8.89 8.83
C GLY A 47 -17.77 9.54 7.56
N ALA A 48 -16.68 9.00 6.99
CA ALA A 48 -16.24 9.40 5.65
C ALA A 48 -17.37 9.17 4.64
N ALA A 49 -17.58 10.14 3.74
CA ALA A 49 -18.63 10.09 2.74
C ALA A 49 -18.42 8.88 1.81
N ASP A 50 -19.50 8.14 1.56
CA ASP A 50 -19.49 7.07 0.57
C ASP A 50 -19.15 7.67 -0.81
N GLY A 51 -18.02 7.27 -1.39
CA GLY A 51 -17.51 7.78 -2.66
C GLY A 51 -16.16 8.51 -2.59
N ASP A 52 -15.69 8.90 -1.40
CA ASP A 52 -14.40 9.59 -1.26
C ASP A 52 -13.21 8.67 -1.65
N TRP A 53 -13.28 7.37 -1.30
CA TRP A 53 -12.23 6.39 -1.58
C TRP A 53 -11.75 6.37 -3.05
N ALA A 54 -12.69 6.27 -4.01
CA ALA A 54 -12.33 6.13 -5.42
C ALA A 54 -11.60 7.38 -5.95
N GLY A 55 -12.13 8.56 -5.63
CA GLY A 55 -11.52 9.83 -6.05
C GLY A 55 -10.16 10.06 -5.38
N GLN A 56 -10.02 9.75 -4.10
CA GLN A 56 -8.72 9.84 -3.41
C GLN A 56 -7.71 8.83 -3.96
N LEU A 57 -8.14 7.62 -4.31
CA LEU A 57 -7.27 6.61 -4.90
C LEU A 57 -6.75 7.05 -6.28
N GLU A 58 -7.61 7.60 -7.14
CA GLU A 58 -7.19 8.16 -8.42
C GLU A 58 -6.24 9.35 -8.24
N GLN A 59 -6.50 10.22 -7.27
CA GLN A 59 -5.60 11.34 -6.96
C GLN A 59 -4.21 10.85 -6.54
N VAL A 60 -4.14 9.88 -5.63
CA VAL A 60 -2.88 9.29 -5.16
C VAL A 60 -2.15 8.60 -6.31
N ARG A 61 -2.85 7.83 -7.15
CA ARG A 61 -2.28 7.23 -8.37
C ARG A 61 -1.66 8.27 -9.29
N GLY A 62 -2.38 9.37 -9.56
CA GLY A 62 -1.88 10.43 -10.43
C GLY A 62 -0.61 11.08 -9.89
N LYS A 63 -0.56 11.34 -8.58
CA LYS A 63 0.62 11.92 -7.91
C LYS A 63 1.84 11.00 -7.98
N LEU A 64 1.64 9.71 -7.70
CA LEU A 64 2.74 8.76 -7.59
C LEU A 64 3.17 8.17 -8.95
N ALA A 65 2.31 8.16 -9.97
CA ALA A 65 2.67 7.67 -11.31
C ALA A 65 3.75 8.50 -12.00
N ALA A 66 3.96 9.75 -11.58
CA ALA A 66 5.01 10.63 -12.09
C ALA A 66 6.41 10.30 -11.53
N LEU A 67 6.49 9.43 -10.52
CA LEU A 67 7.74 9.06 -9.88
C LEU A 67 8.43 7.91 -10.65
N PRO A 68 9.76 7.95 -10.77
CA PRO A 68 10.51 6.90 -11.46
C PRO A 68 10.44 5.58 -10.67
N GLY A 69 10.33 4.46 -11.39
CA GLY A 69 10.20 3.12 -10.79
C GLY A 69 11.01 2.08 -11.55
N GLU A 70 12.32 2.31 -11.69
CA GLU A 70 13.17 1.45 -12.53
C GLU A 70 13.58 0.14 -11.84
N ASP A 71 13.76 0.15 -10.51
CA ASP A 71 14.11 -1.05 -9.76
C ASP A 71 12.91 -1.97 -9.46
N GLU A 72 13.18 -3.24 -9.16
CA GLU A 72 12.14 -4.25 -8.90
C GLU A 72 11.23 -3.87 -7.72
N ALA A 73 11.79 -3.24 -6.67
CA ALA A 73 11.03 -2.88 -5.49
C ALA A 73 10.03 -1.75 -5.78
N ALA A 74 10.46 -0.72 -6.53
CA ALA A 74 9.60 0.36 -6.98
C ALA A 74 8.49 -0.15 -7.92
N ARG A 75 8.80 -1.06 -8.86
CA ARG A 75 7.78 -1.69 -9.72
C ARG A 75 6.73 -2.46 -8.92
N LEU A 76 7.13 -3.18 -7.87
CA LEU A 76 6.21 -3.88 -6.99
C LEU A 76 5.30 -2.90 -6.23
N ALA A 77 5.85 -1.82 -5.68
CA ALA A 77 5.08 -0.79 -4.98
C ALA A 77 4.08 -0.08 -5.91
N HIS A 78 4.48 0.26 -7.14
CA HIS A 78 3.55 0.76 -8.16
C HIS A 78 2.44 -0.25 -8.49
N GLY A 79 2.78 -1.53 -8.62
CA GLY A 79 1.81 -2.60 -8.87
C GLY A 79 0.77 -2.71 -7.76
N MET A 80 1.19 -2.63 -6.49
CA MET A 80 0.29 -2.61 -5.34
C MET A 80 -0.72 -1.45 -5.42
N LEU A 81 -0.25 -0.24 -5.74
CA LEU A 81 -1.10 0.95 -5.86
C LEU A 81 -2.05 0.87 -7.07
N ALA A 82 -1.54 0.39 -8.20
CA ALA A 82 -2.32 0.21 -9.44
C ALA A 82 -3.40 -0.85 -9.30
N ALA A 83 -3.19 -1.88 -8.46
CA ALA A 83 -4.15 -2.97 -8.25
C ALA A 83 -5.27 -2.63 -7.23
N ALA A 84 -5.14 -1.54 -6.46
CA ALA A 84 -6.14 -1.17 -5.47
C ALA A 84 -7.56 -1.03 -6.09
N PRO A 85 -8.61 -1.61 -5.51
CA PRO A 85 -9.93 -1.57 -6.12
C PRO A 85 -10.57 -0.19 -5.94
N LEU A 86 -11.15 0.39 -7.01
CA LEU A 86 -11.88 1.66 -6.93
C LEU A 86 -13.18 1.56 -6.12
N ARG A 87 -13.80 0.36 -6.12
CA ARG A 87 -14.94 0.06 -5.28
C ARG A 87 -14.46 -0.60 -4.00
N ARG A 88 -14.93 -0.13 -2.85
CA ARG A 88 -14.78 -0.87 -1.60
C ARG A 88 -15.75 -2.04 -1.63
N ASP A 89 -15.20 -3.18 -2.05
CA ASP A 89 -15.86 -4.47 -2.05
C ASP A 89 -15.03 -5.39 -1.17
N THR A 90 -15.65 -6.02 -0.17
CA THR A 90 -14.93 -6.81 0.83
C THR A 90 -14.05 -7.90 0.20
N GLY A 91 -14.53 -8.57 -0.86
CA GLY A 91 -13.77 -9.63 -1.53
C GLY A 91 -12.56 -9.08 -2.26
N ALA A 92 -12.76 -8.04 -3.07
CA ALA A 92 -11.68 -7.38 -3.81
C ALA A 92 -10.62 -6.76 -2.87
N LEU A 93 -11.05 -6.14 -1.78
CA LEU A 93 -10.16 -5.53 -0.80
C LEU A 93 -9.31 -6.56 -0.05
N ARG A 94 -9.90 -7.72 0.32
CA ARG A 94 -9.13 -8.81 0.93
C ARG A 94 -8.06 -9.34 -0.02
N GLN A 95 -8.44 -9.66 -1.26
CA GLN A 95 -7.50 -10.14 -2.26
C GLN A 95 -6.37 -9.13 -2.51
N TRP A 96 -6.71 -7.84 -2.59
CA TRP A 96 -5.73 -6.78 -2.76
C TRP A 96 -4.79 -6.65 -1.55
N ALA A 97 -5.32 -6.68 -0.32
CA ALA A 97 -4.52 -6.62 0.91
C ALA A 97 -3.55 -7.81 1.05
N ASP A 98 -4.00 -9.02 0.70
CA ASP A 98 -3.15 -10.21 0.68
C ASP A 98 -2.01 -10.08 -0.34
N ALA A 99 -2.33 -9.63 -1.56
CA ALA A 99 -1.33 -9.38 -2.60
C ALA A 99 -0.33 -8.29 -2.18
N CYS A 100 -0.80 -7.21 -1.54
CA CYS A 100 0.04 -6.16 -0.96
C CYS A 100 0.98 -6.72 0.10
N SER A 101 0.51 -7.62 0.97
CA SER A 101 1.33 -8.22 2.02
C SER A 101 2.46 -9.08 1.44
N VAL A 102 2.16 -9.88 0.40
CA VAL A 102 3.15 -10.70 -0.32
C VAL A 102 4.18 -9.81 -1.04
N ALA A 103 3.72 -8.76 -1.72
CA ALA A 103 4.59 -7.82 -2.43
C ALA A 103 5.50 -7.04 -1.48
N ALA A 104 4.96 -6.52 -0.37
CA ALA A 104 5.74 -5.82 0.66
C ALA A 104 6.82 -6.75 1.25
N LEU A 105 6.48 -8.01 1.55
CA LEU A 105 7.47 -8.98 2.02
C LEU A 105 8.58 -9.26 1.00
N ARG A 106 8.25 -9.31 -0.30
CA ARG A 106 9.24 -9.43 -1.37
C ARG A 106 10.14 -8.20 -1.44
N ILE A 107 9.56 -7.00 -1.39
CA ILE A 107 10.29 -5.73 -1.35
C ILE A 107 11.30 -5.73 -0.19
N HIS A 108 10.86 -6.05 1.03
CA HIS A 108 11.74 -6.09 2.19
C HIS A 108 12.92 -7.06 1.99
N ARG A 109 12.67 -8.26 1.47
CA ARG A 109 13.74 -9.24 1.18
C ARG A 109 14.74 -8.74 0.14
N LEU A 110 14.29 -8.03 -0.89
CA LEU A 110 15.17 -7.45 -1.91
C LEU A 110 16.11 -6.39 -1.30
N LEU A 111 15.57 -5.54 -0.44
CA LEU A 111 16.31 -4.45 0.19
C LEU A 111 17.25 -4.96 1.28
N ASP A 112 16.82 -5.93 2.09
CA ASP A 112 17.67 -6.56 3.11
C ASP A 112 18.85 -7.31 2.48
N GLY A 113 18.63 -7.99 1.34
CA GLY A 113 19.68 -8.67 0.58
C GLY A 113 20.69 -7.70 -0.05
N ALA A 114 20.23 -6.58 -0.59
CA ALA A 114 21.11 -5.53 -1.14
C ALA A 114 22.01 -4.88 -0.07
N GLY A 115 21.57 -4.85 1.20
CA GLY A 115 22.37 -4.36 2.33
C GLY A 115 23.48 -5.31 2.78
N ALA A 116 23.36 -6.61 2.51
CA ALA A 116 24.34 -7.62 2.94
C ALA A 116 25.60 -7.65 2.04
N ASP A 117 25.46 -7.31 0.77
CA ASP A 117 26.58 -7.31 -0.20
C ASP A 117 27.54 -6.11 -0.02
N GLY A 118 27.19 -5.14 0.83
CA GLY A 118 28.02 -3.95 1.14
C GLY A 118 28.90 -4.09 2.39
N ALA A 119 28.80 -5.19 3.13
CA ALA A 119 29.51 -5.41 4.38
C ALA A 119 30.58 -6.50 4.27
N THR A 120 31.58 -6.31 3.41
CA THR A 120 32.87 -6.99 3.58
C THR A 120 33.81 -6.05 4.34
N ASP A 121 33.78 -6.11 5.67
CA ASP A 121 34.86 -5.56 6.48
C ASP A 121 36.14 -6.37 6.20
N PRO A 122 37.27 -5.73 5.84
CA PRO A 122 38.54 -6.42 5.79
C PRO A 122 38.98 -6.68 7.23
N VAL A 123 39.04 -7.96 7.62
CA VAL A 123 39.79 -8.39 8.80
C VAL A 123 41.27 -8.12 8.54
N GLU A 124 41.79 -7.02 9.10
CA GLU A 124 43.23 -6.84 9.27
C GLU A 124 43.73 -7.87 10.29
N THR A 125 44.77 -8.60 9.89
CA THR A 125 45.41 -9.71 10.62
C THR A 125 46.58 -9.20 11.44
#